data_AF-A0A2W6MVC7-F1
#
_entry.id   AF-A0A2W6MVC7-F1
#
_cell.length_a   1.000
_cell.length_b   1.000
_cell.length_c   1.000
_cell.angle_alpha   90.00
_cell.angle_beta   90.00
_cell.angle_gamma   90.00
#
_symmetry.space_group_name_H-M   'P 1'
#
loop_
_entity.id
_entity.type
_entity.pdbx_description
1 polymer ?
#
loop_
_entity_poly.entity_id
_entity_poly.type
_entity_poly.pdbx_seq_one_letter_code
_entity_poly.pdbx_strand_id
1 'polypeptide(L)' 'MATLQGFIITLIIIAVVSLIVMILTIVSVVKSGDKLTSFEKKILIFVAFILCAGALGLYIVSNMELFRALF' A
#
# COMPACT_ATOMS: atom_id res chain seq x y z
N MET A 1 -23.09 -12.57 -1.21
CA MET A 1 -22.97 -11.57 -2.31
C MET A 1 -22.60 -10.19 -1.79
N ALA A 2 -23.36 -9.59 -0.85
CA ALA A 2 -23.01 -8.27 -0.28
C ALA A 2 -21.65 -8.22 0.44
N THR A 3 -21.27 -9.29 1.16
CA THR A 3 -19.99 -9.38 1.89
C THR A 3 -18.77 -9.47 0.96
N LEU A 4 -18.89 -10.23 -0.13
CA LEU A 4 -17.83 -10.35 -1.14
C LEU A 4 -17.66 -9.05 -1.94
N GLN A 5 -18.76 -8.38 -2.29
CA GLN A 5 -18.71 -7.07 -2.94
C GLN A 5 -18.07 -6.01 -2.04
N GLY A 6 -18.39 -6.01 -0.74
CA GLY A 6 -17.73 -5.15 0.25
C GLY A 6 -16.23 -5.40 0.31
N PHE A 7 -15.82 -6.67 0.37
CA PHE A 7 -14.41 -7.06 0.34
C PHE A 7 -13.67 -6.54 -0.90
N ILE A 8 -14.23 -6.73 -2.09
CA ILE A 8 -13.63 -6.27 -3.35
C ILE A 8 -13.47 -4.74 -3.35
N ILE A 9 -14.52 -4.01 -2.97
CA ILE A 9 -14.50 -2.54 -2.93
C ILE A 9 -13.42 -2.05 -1.96
N THR A 10 -13.38 -2.62 -0.75
CA THR A 10 -12.36 -2.25 0.24
C THR A 10 -10.95 -2.61 -0.22
N LEU A 11 -10.76 -3.77 -0.85
CA LEU A 11 -9.46 -4.17 -1.42
C LEU A 11 -8.99 -3.17 -2.48
N ILE A 12 -9.88 -2.75 -3.38
CA ILE A 12 -9.60 -1.73 -4.40
C ILE A 12 -9.23 -0.39 -3.74
N ILE A 13 -9.99 0.06 -2.75
CA ILE A 13 -9.71 1.32 -2.04
C ILE A 13 -8.33 1.27 -1.38
N ILE A 14 -8.02 0.19 -0.65
CA ILE A 14 -6.71 0.03 -0.01
C ILE A 14 -5.60 0.04 -1.06
N ALA A 15 -5.78 -0.66 -2.18
CA ALA A 15 -4.79 -0.69 -3.27
C ALA A 15 -4.57 0.71 -3.88
N VAL A 16 -5.65 1.44 -4.17
CA VAL A 16 -5.60 2.79 -4.75
C VAL A 16 -4.92 3.77 -3.79
N VAL A 17 -5.33 3.78 -2.52
CA VAL A 17 -4.73 4.65 -1.49
C VAL A 17 -3.25 4.32 -1.30
N SER A 18 -2.90 3.03 -1.26
CA SER A 18 -1.50 2.59 -1.17
C SER A 18 -0.65 3.10 -2.34
N LEU A 19 -1.20 3.04 -3.56
CA LEU A 19 -0.55 3.58 -4.75
C LEU A 19 -0.34 5.10 -4.65
N ILE A 20 -1.37 5.83 -4.23
CA ILE A 20 -1.29 7.29 -4.06
C ILE A 20 -0.21 7.64 -3.03
N VAL A 21 -0.20 6.97 -1.88
CA VAL A 21 0.81 7.19 -0.82
C VAL A 21 2.21 6.93 -1.37
N MET A 22 2.43 5.80 -2.05
CA MET A 22 3.73 5.49 -2.68
C MET A 22 4.18 6.56 -3.66
N ILE A 23 3.29 7.01 -4.56
CA ILE A 23 3.60 8.06 -5.54
C ILE A 23 3.98 9.36 -4.82
N LEU A 24 3.19 9.79 -3.84
CA LEU A 24 3.45 11.00 -3.06
C LEU A 24 4.77 10.91 -2.29
N THR A 25 5.08 9.74 -1.71
CA THR A 25 6.37 9.51 -1.03
C THR A 25 7.52 9.62 -2.00
N ILE A 26 7.45 8.98 -3.17
CA ILE A 26 8.50 9.05 -4.19
C ILE A 26 8.70 10.50 -4.65
N VAL A 27 7.62 11.22 -4.98
CA VAL A 27 7.69 12.63 -5.39
C VAL A 27 8.32 13.49 -4.30
N SER A 28 7.93 13.29 -3.03
CA SER A 28 8.47 14.02 -1.89
C SER A 28 9.96 13.76 -1.68
N VAL A 29 10.37 12.49 -1.79
CA VAL A 29 11.76 12.04 -1.65
C VAL A 29 12.63 12.59 -2.79
N VAL A 30 12.14 12.60 -4.02
CA VAL A 30 12.85 13.16 -5.19
C VAL A 30 12.98 14.68 -5.06
N LYS A 31 11.90 15.38 -4.70
CA LYS A 31 11.88 16.84 -4.54
C LYS A 31 12.73 17.33 -3.36
N SER A 32 13.10 16.44 -2.45
CA SER A 32 13.92 16.79 -1.28
C SER A 32 15.37 17.15 -1.62
N GLY A 33 15.85 16.91 -2.85
CA GLY A 33 17.18 17.34 -3.28
C GLY A 33 18.29 16.81 -2.36
N ASP A 34 19.21 17.68 -1.95
CA ASP A 34 20.33 17.31 -1.07
C ASP A 34 19.99 17.35 0.43
N LYS A 35 18.74 17.65 0.80
CA LYS A 35 18.31 17.67 2.22
C LYS A 35 18.30 16.28 2.86
N LEU A 36 18.23 15.24 2.03
CA LEU A 36 18.18 13.84 2.45
C LEU A 36 19.32 13.09 1.76
N THR A 37 20.07 12.33 2.53
CA THR A 37 21.12 11.43 2.01
C THR A 37 20.50 10.33 1.15
N SER A 38 21.29 9.76 0.23
CA SER A 38 20.83 8.62 -0.60
C SER A 38 20.32 7.45 0.23
N PHE A 39 20.88 7.27 1.44
CA PHE A 39 20.46 6.23 2.37
C PHE A 39 19.06 6.51 2.97
N GLU A 40 18.82 7.72 3.48
CA GLU A 40 17.52 8.10 4.06
C GLU A 40 16.40 8.04 3.01
N LYS A 41 16.68 8.45 1.77
CA LYS A 41 15.72 8.35 0.65
C LYS A 41 15.30 6.91 0.39
N LYS A 42 16.26 5.98 0.38
CA LYS A 42 16.00 4.54 0.19
C LYS A 42 15.18 3.97 1.34
N ILE A 43 15.51 4.32 2.59
CA ILE A 43 14.76 3.87 3.77
C ILE A 43 13.33 4.39 3.73
N LEU A 44 13.10 5.66 3.41
CA LEU A 44 11.76 6.24 3.36
C LEU A 44 10.87 5.52 2.34
N ILE A 45 11.39 5.28 1.14
CA ILE A 45 10.67 4.52 0.10
C ILE A 45 10.43 3.08 0.56
N PHE A 46 11.43 2.44 1.17
CA PHE A 46 11.32 1.08 1.66
C PHE A 46 10.28 0.92 2.77
N VAL A 47 10.27 1.84 3.74
CA VAL A 47 9.29 1.86 4.83
C VAL A 47 7.89 2.11 4.28
N ALA A 48 7.72 3.07 3.37
CA ALA A 48 6.43 3.32 2.72
C ALA A 48 5.93 2.09 1.95
N PHE A 49 6.83 1.41 1.24
CA PHE A 49 6.51 0.16 0.54
C PHE A 49 6.07 -0.93 1.50
N ILE A 50 6.80 -1.16 2.59
CA ILE A 50 6.42 -2.16 3.61
C ILE A 50 5.08 -1.83 4.23
N LEU A 51 4.81 -0.56 4.56
CA LEU A 51 3.53 -0.17 5.16
C LEU A 51 2.36 -0.39 4.19
N CYS A 52 2.53 -0.01 2.92
CA CYS A 52 1.50 -0.20 1.89
C CYS A 52 1.26 -1.68 1.57
N ALA A 53 2.34 -2.44 1.34
CA ALA A 53 2.26 -3.88 1.09
C ALA A 53 1.74 -4.64 2.31
N GLY A 54 2.15 -4.22 3.51
CA GLY A 54 1.69 -4.77 4.78
C GLY A 54 0.20 -4.53 5.01
N ALA A 55 -0.31 -3.33 4.74
CA ALA A 55 -1.74 -3.04 4.85
C ALA A 55 -2.58 -3.91 3.89
N LEU A 56 -2.15 -4.06 2.63
CA LEU A 56 -2.76 -4.96 1.66
C LEU A 56 -2.72 -6.41 2.12
N GLY A 57 -1.54 -6.89 2.52
CA GLY A 57 -1.33 -8.26 2.98
C GLY A 57 -2.15 -8.58 4.21
N LEU A 58 -2.15 -7.70 5.22
CA LEU A 58 -2.96 -7.86 6.44
C LEU A 58 -4.45 -7.90 6.12
N TYR A 59 -4.93 -7.06 5.20
CA TYR A 59 -6.33 -7.07 4.81
C TYR A 59 -6.71 -8.39 4.12
N ILE A 60 -5.87 -8.90 3.22
CA ILE A 60 -6.06 -10.20 2.56
C ILE A 60 -6.02 -11.34 3.58
N VAL A 61 -5.01 -11.37 4.46
CA VAL A 61 -4.82 -12.40 5.49
C VAL A 61 -6.00 -12.41 6.48
N SER A 62 -6.51 -11.24 6.85
CA SER A 62 -7.66 -11.12 7.76
C SER A 62 -8.98 -11.57 7.11
N ASN A 63 -9.03 -11.65 5.78
CA ASN A 63 -10.22 -11.99 5.00
C ASN A 63 -9.96 -13.18 4.07
N MET A 64 -9.10 -14.13 4.48
CA MET A 64 -8.66 -15.25 3.63
C MET A 64 -9.81 -16.10 3.07
N GLU A 65 -10.92 -16.24 3.81
CA GLU A 65 -12.10 -16.95 3.34
C GLU A 65 -12.75 -16.25 2.14
N LEU A 66 -12.86 -14.91 2.19
CA LEU A 66 -13.40 -14.09 1.10
C LEU A 66 -12.42 -14.00 -0.07
N PHE A 67 -11.11 -13.98 0.21
CA PHE A 67 -10.07 -14.01 -0.80
C PHE A 67 -10.04 -15.35 -1.56
N ARG A 68 -10.18 -16.47 -0.85
CA ARG A 68 -10.32 -17.80 -1.46
C ARG A 68 -11.60 -17.92 -2.27
N ALA A 69 -12.69 -17.31 -1.84
CA ALA A 69 -13.95 -17.29 -2.58
C ALA A 69 -13.92 -16.43 -3.86
N LEU A 70 -12.84 -15.67 -4.09
CA LEU A 70 -12.62 -14.86 -5.28
C LEU A 70 -11.98 -15.64 -6.44
N PHE A 71 -11.41 -16.81 -6.16
CA PHE A 71 -10.71 -17.71 -7.09
C PHE A 71 -11.42 -19.08 -7.14
#